data_AF-A0A818RQM1-F1
#
_entry.id   AF-A0A818RQM1-F1
#
_cell.length_a   1.000
_cell.length_b   1.000
_cell.length_c   1.000
_cell.angle_alpha   90.00
_cell.angle_beta   90.00
_cell.angle_gamma   90.00
#
_symmetry.space_group_name_H-M   'P 1'
#
loop_
_entity.id
_entity.type
_entity.pdbx_description
1 polymer ?
#
loop_
_entity_poly.entity_id
_entity_poly.type
_entity_poly.pdbx_seq_one_letter_code
_entity_poly.pdbx_strand_id
1 'polypeptide(L)'
;MLPYVVDSFNGKNGTETYLWWCKLVNYSGDAGYTLLVLALCLGSIDRYHATSRNARLRQRSSMKVATISVTIITLISLLLAIPDLLYWYIDNSFGYPICIYDSTFYLIYSSYFLGVFLNMFASLSLLLIFGVLTYYNLKSVQHASVRDRTAVINVGTTAHTASMNTGIPNNNNGNHTIIQQNDTQQSMKISKQRIDTQFSVMLILEILCYAFATNQTSSTLKYRTYLTSK
;
A
#
# COMPACT_ATOMS: atom_id res chain seq x y z
N MET A 1 -15.52 -15.65 2.18
CA MET A 1 -16.96 -16.02 2.23
C MET A 1 -17.51 -16.57 0.91
N LEU A 2 -17.02 -16.16 -0.27
CA LEU A 2 -17.47 -16.74 -1.56
C LEU A 2 -16.91 -18.12 -2.00
N PRO A 3 -15.74 -18.62 -1.56
CA PRO A 3 -15.31 -19.96 -2.00
C PRO A 3 -16.25 -21.07 -1.51
N TYR A 4 -16.90 -20.85 -0.36
CA TYR A 4 -17.96 -21.74 0.14
C TYR A 4 -19.19 -21.78 -0.79
N VAL A 5 -19.48 -20.68 -1.49
CA VAL A 5 -20.61 -20.61 -2.43
C VAL A 5 -20.27 -21.35 -3.73
N VAL A 6 -19.01 -21.33 -4.17
CA VAL A 6 -18.58 -22.06 -5.37
C VAL A 6 -18.46 -23.57 -5.11
N ASP A 7 -17.95 -23.99 -3.94
CA ASP A 7 -17.98 -25.41 -3.54
C ASP A 7 -19.42 -25.91 -3.31
N SER A 8 -20.33 -25.02 -2.89
CA SER A 8 -21.76 -25.31 -2.73
C SER A 8 -22.49 -25.56 -4.05
N PHE A 9 -21.95 -25.13 -5.20
CA PHE A 9 -22.65 -25.33 -6.48
C PHE A 9 -22.48 -26.74 -7.07
N ASN A 10 -21.49 -27.53 -6.63
CA ASN A 10 -21.25 -28.89 -7.19
C ASN A 10 -20.89 -29.98 -6.17
N GLY A 11 -20.72 -29.68 -4.88
CA GLY A 11 -20.43 -30.70 -3.86
C GLY A 11 -19.11 -31.46 -4.05
N LYS A 12 -18.22 -30.96 -4.92
CA LYS A 12 -16.87 -31.46 -5.16
C LYS A 12 -15.91 -30.28 -5.12
N ASN A 13 -14.84 -30.37 -4.34
CA ASN A 13 -13.80 -29.34 -4.28
C ASN A 13 -13.21 -29.14 -5.69
N GLY A 14 -13.36 -27.95 -6.26
CA GLY A 14 -12.89 -27.68 -7.64
C GLY A 14 -11.36 -27.83 -7.79
N THR A 15 -10.62 -27.62 -6.71
CA THR A 15 -9.16 -27.75 -6.62
C THR A 15 -8.65 -29.18 -6.77
N GLU A 16 -9.52 -30.15 -6.55
CA GLU A 16 -9.24 -31.58 -6.65
C GLU A 16 -9.47 -32.12 -8.07
N THR A 17 -10.21 -31.38 -8.90
CA THR A 17 -10.70 -31.88 -10.18
C THR A 17 -9.86 -31.40 -11.37
N TYR A 18 -9.28 -30.19 -11.29
CA TYR A 18 -8.64 -29.56 -12.46
C TYR A 18 -7.24 -29.00 -12.15
N LEU A 19 -6.23 -29.53 -12.86
CA LEU A 19 -4.84 -29.10 -12.74
C LEU A 19 -4.66 -27.60 -13.00
N TRP A 20 -5.34 -27.07 -14.01
CA TRP A 20 -5.26 -25.65 -14.36
C TRP A 20 -5.83 -24.75 -13.25
N TRP A 21 -6.85 -25.21 -12.52
CA TRP A 21 -7.44 -24.48 -11.40
C TRP A 21 -6.51 -24.47 -10.18
N CYS A 22 -5.91 -25.62 -9.83
CA CYS A 22 -4.87 -25.75 -8.80
C CYS A 22 -3.71 -24.75 -9.05
N LYS A 23 -3.22 -24.67 -10.29
CA LYS A 23 -2.17 -23.71 -10.67
C LYS A 23 -2.64 -22.26 -10.59
N LEU A 24 -3.83 -21.95 -11.13
CA LEU A 24 -4.36 -20.59 -11.19
C LEU A 24 -4.60 -19.99 -9.80
N VAL A 25 -5.12 -20.78 -8.87
CA VAL A 25 -5.40 -20.32 -7.51
C VAL A 25 -4.12 -19.98 -6.76
N ASN A 26 -3.11 -20.86 -6.79
CA ASN A 26 -1.82 -20.60 -6.13
C ASN A 26 -1.11 -19.41 -6.77
N TYR A 27 -1.05 -19.35 -8.11
CA TYR A 27 -0.51 -18.21 -8.85
C TYR A 27 -1.18 -16.88 -8.46
N SER A 28 -2.51 -16.85 -8.42
CA SER A 28 -3.24 -15.63 -8.09
C SER A 28 -3.07 -15.23 -6.62
N GLY A 29 -2.93 -16.20 -5.72
CA GLY A 29 -2.67 -15.98 -4.31
C GLY A 29 -1.31 -15.31 -4.07
N ASP A 30 -0.26 -15.87 -4.65
CA ASP A 30 1.11 -15.37 -4.48
C ASP A 30 1.31 -14.03 -5.21
N ALA A 31 0.81 -13.90 -6.44
CA ALA A 31 0.84 -12.63 -7.17
C ALA A 31 0.10 -11.51 -6.41
N GLY A 32 -1.08 -11.80 -5.89
CA GLY A 32 -1.88 -10.84 -5.12
C GLY A 32 -1.22 -10.42 -3.81
N TYR A 33 -0.63 -11.37 -3.08
CA TYR A 33 0.09 -11.08 -1.84
C TYR A 33 1.32 -10.20 -2.10
N THR A 34 2.15 -10.54 -3.09
CA THR A 34 3.31 -9.73 -3.44
C THR A 34 2.91 -8.34 -3.94
N LEU A 35 1.83 -8.22 -4.72
CA LEU A 35 1.32 -6.93 -5.17
C LEU A 35 0.91 -6.02 -4.00
N LEU A 36 0.15 -6.54 -3.04
CA LEU A 36 -0.25 -5.79 -1.84
C LEU A 36 0.96 -5.25 -1.08
N VAL A 37 1.96 -6.11 -0.87
CA VAL A 37 3.19 -5.75 -0.14
C VAL A 37 3.97 -4.66 -0.88
N LEU A 38 4.15 -4.79 -2.20
CA LEU A 38 4.82 -3.79 -3.03
C LEU A 38 4.01 -2.48 -3.10
N ALA A 39 2.69 -2.55 -3.17
CA ALA A 39 1.80 -1.39 -3.17
C ALA A 39 1.89 -0.62 -1.85
N LEU A 40 1.95 -1.32 -0.71
CA LEU A 40 2.20 -0.70 0.60
C LEU A 40 3.55 0.02 0.64
N CYS A 41 4.61 -0.60 0.12
CA CYS A 41 5.92 0.04 0.02
C CYS A 41 5.86 1.29 -0.85
N LEU A 42 5.23 1.21 -2.01
CA LEU A 42 5.07 2.34 -2.93
C LEU A 42 4.25 3.47 -2.31
N GLY A 43 3.19 3.16 -1.56
CA GLY A 43 2.40 4.14 -0.81
C GLY A 43 3.22 4.88 0.24
N SER A 44 4.15 4.22 0.91
CA SER A 44 5.06 4.86 1.87
C SER A 44 6.05 5.81 1.20
N ILE A 45 6.55 5.42 0.02
CA ILE A 45 7.42 6.26 -0.82
C ILE A 45 6.67 7.49 -1.30
N ASP A 46 5.44 7.31 -1.81
CA ASP A 46 4.61 8.42 -2.29
C ASP A 46 4.32 9.43 -1.17
N ARG A 47 3.96 8.94 0.04
CA ARG A 47 3.78 9.79 1.23
C ARG A 47 5.02 10.57 1.60
N TYR A 48 6.21 9.95 1.49
CA TYR A 48 7.47 10.66 1.71
C TYR A 48 7.67 11.77 0.66
N HIS A 49 7.45 11.49 -0.62
CA HIS A 49 7.56 12.48 -1.69
C HIS A 49 6.60 13.66 -1.50
N ALA A 50 5.36 13.38 -1.09
CA ALA A 50 4.34 14.39 -0.85
C ALA A 50 4.69 15.32 0.34
N THR A 51 5.36 14.79 1.38
CA THR A 51 5.75 15.55 2.57
C THR A 51 7.10 16.25 2.47
N SER A 52 7.89 15.97 1.43
CA SER A 52 9.22 16.56 1.26
C SER A 52 9.15 18.07 1.01
N ARG A 53 10.06 18.82 1.65
CA ARG A 53 10.20 20.27 1.46
C ARG A 53 10.76 20.64 0.08
N ASN A 54 11.41 19.70 -0.61
CA ASN A 54 11.97 19.93 -1.92
C ASN A 54 10.87 19.90 -3.00
N ALA A 55 10.60 21.04 -3.63
CA ALA A 55 9.59 21.18 -4.69
C ALA A 55 9.79 20.18 -5.83
N ARG A 56 11.03 19.84 -6.19
CA ARG A 56 11.34 18.85 -7.25
C ARG A 56 10.89 17.44 -6.85
N LEU A 57 11.07 17.07 -5.58
CA LEU A 57 10.62 15.77 -5.06
C LEU A 57 9.10 15.70 -4.96
N ARG A 58 8.44 16.82 -4.59
CA ARG A 58 6.99 16.90 -4.56
C ARG A 58 6.37 16.79 -5.95
N GLN A 59 7.02 17.37 -6.96
CA GLN A 59 6.56 17.29 -8.35
C GLN A 59 6.63 15.86 -8.92
N ARG A 60 7.47 14.98 -8.36
CA ARG A 60 7.52 13.56 -8.74
C ARG A 60 6.30 12.77 -8.25
N SER A 61 5.58 13.22 -7.23
CA SER A 61 4.26 12.68 -6.85
C SER A 61 3.18 13.21 -7.81
N SER A 62 3.38 12.94 -9.11
CA SER A 62 2.39 13.20 -10.14
C SER A 62 1.54 11.95 -10.32
N MET A 63 0.24 12.13 -10.58
CA MET A 63 -0.68 11.03 -10.87
C MET A 63 -0.17 10.12 -11.99
N LYS A 64 0.53 10.67 -12.99
CA LYS A 64 1.14 9.90 -14.08
C LYS A 64 2.20 8.93 -13.59
N VAL A 65 3.06 9.39 -12.67
CA VAL A 65 4.12 8.56 -12.09
C VAL A 65 3.52 7.49 -11.19
N ALA A 66 2.49 7.83 -10.41
CA ALA A 66 1.77 6.85 -9.60
C ALA A 66 1.16 5.73 -10.46
N THR A 67 0.47 6.06 -11.55
CA THR A 67 -0.10 5.06 -12.47
C THR A 67 0.99 4.17 -13.08
N ILE A 68 2.08 4.76 -13.58
CA ILE A 68 3.20 3.99 -14.15
C ILE A 68 3.81 3.05 -13.11
N SER A 69 4.05 3.53 -11.89
CA SER A 69 4.59 2.71 -10.81
C SER A 69 3.66 1.55 -10.44
N VAL A 70 2.35 1.79 -10.35
CA VAL A 70 1.35 0.73 -10.08
C VAL A 70 1.36 -0.32 -11.20
N THR A 71 1.43 0.09 -12.46
CA THR A 71 1.54 -0.85 -13.59
C THR A 71 2.83 -1.67 -13.51
N ILE A 72 3.97 -1.05 -13.20
CA ILE A 72 5.26 -1.74 -13.07
C ILE A 72 5.22 -2.77 -11.94
N ILE A 73 4.75 -2.40 -10.74
CA ILE A 73 4.68 -3.36 -9.62
C ILE A 73 3.72 -4.51 -9.93
N THR A 74 2.62 -4.25 -10.64
CA THR A 74 1.67 -5.29 -11.05
C THR A 74 2.35 -6.29 -11.97
N LEU A 75 3.10 -5.82 -12.98
CA LEU A 75 3.86 -6.71 -13.86
C LEU A 75 4.93 -7.49 -13.09
N ILE A 76 5.67 -6.84 -12.19
CA ILE A 76 6.68 -7.52 -11.37
C ILE A 76 6.05 -8.62 -10.50
N SER A 77 4.92 -8.35 -9.85
CA SER A 77 4.22 -9.36 -9.05
C SER A 77 3.74 -10.55 -9.89
N LEU A 78 3.19 -10.29 -11.08
CA LEU A 78 2.77 -11.35 -12.02
C LEU A 78 3.96 -12.18 -12.52
N LEU A 79 5.12 -11.57 -12.73
CA LEU A 79 6.36 -12.24 -13.13
C LEU A 79 6.94 -13.10 -11.99
N LEU A 80 6.91 -12.58 -10.76
CA LEU A 80 7.43 -13.29 -9.58
C LEU A 80 6.60 -14.53 -9.24
N ALA A 81 5.30 -14.54 -9.57
CA ALA A 81 4.42 -15.70 -9.35
C ALA A 81 4.54 -16.78 -10.43
N ILE A 82 5.29 -16.56 -11.53
CA ILE A 82 5.42 -17.55 -12.62
C ILE A 82 5.84 -18.96 -12.13
N PRO A 83 6.79 -19.12 -11.18
CA PRO A 83 7.15 -20.43 -10.65
C PRO A 83 5.96 -21.22 -10.10
N ASP A 84 4.94 -20.56 -9.56
CA ASP A 84 3.73 -21.23 -9.04
C ASP A 84 2.95 -21.92 -10.17
N LEU A 85 2.93 -21.35 -11.38
CA LEU A 85 2.30 -22.01 -12.53
C LEU A 85 3.08 -23.24 -13.00
N LEU A 86 4.39 -23.29 -12.74
CA LEU A 86 5.25 -24.36 -13.23
C LEU A 86 5.29 -25.55 -12.27
N TYR A 87 5.46 -25.30 -10.98
CA TYR A 87 5.82 -26.34 -10.01
C TYR A 87 4.65 -27.01 -9.30
N TRP A 88 3.45 -26.42 -9.32
CA TRP A 88 2.26 -27.03 -8.73
C TRP A 88 1.66 -28.12 -9.63
N TYR A 89 1.28 -29.23 -9.03
CA TYR A 89 0.61 -30.34 -9.71
C TYR A 89 -0.38 -31.05 -8.79
N ILE A 90 -1.17 -31.97 -9.37
CA ILE A 90 -2.11 -32.81 -8.60
C ILE A 90 -1.46 -34.17 -8.36
N ASP A 91 -1.29 -34.54 -7.10
CA ASP A 91 -0.85 -35.87 -6.68
C ASP A 91 -2.05 -36.69 -6.18
N ASN A 92 -2.10 -37.96 -6.58
CA ASN A 92 -3.15 -38.91 -6.20
C ASN A 92 -2.63 -40.00 -5.24
N SER A 93 -1.38 -39.90 -4.77
CA SER A 93 -0.73 -40.93 -3.95
C SER A 93 -1.43 -41.22 -2.61
N PHE A 94 -2.27 -40.30 -2.14
CA PHE A 94 -3.00 -40.41 -0.86
C PHE A 94 -4.42 -40.98 -1.00
N GLY A 95 -4.80 -41.48 -2.18
CA GLY A 95 -6.15 -41.99 -2.45
C GLY A 95 -7.19 -40.90 -2.72
N TYR A 96 -6.78 -39.63 -2.69
CA TYR A 96 -7.54 -38.46 -3.13
C TYR A 96 -6.59 -37.45 -3.78
N PRO A 97 -7.05 -36.70 -4.79
CA PRO A 97 -6.26 -35.67 -5.46
C PRO A 97 -5.90 -34.53 -4.51
N ILE A 98 -4.62 -34.21 -4.38
CA ILE A 98 -4.13 -33.04 -3.64
C ILE A 98 -3.26 -32.18 -4.54
N CYS A 99 -3.46 -30.87 -4.45
CA CYS A 99 -2.60 -29.89 -5.11
C CYS A 99 -1.33 -29.73 -4.27
N ILE A 100 -0.17 -30.17 -4.79
CA ILE A 100 1.14 -30.11 -4.12
C ILE A 100 2.24 -29.62 -5.07
N TYR A 101 3.41 -29.36 -4.51
CA TYR A 101 4.65 -29.09 -5.24
C TYR A 101 5.73 -30.05 -4.74
N ASP A 102 6.67 -30.45 -5.59
CA ASP A 102 7.72 -31.44 -5.26
C ASP A 102 9.14 -30.90 -5.39
N SER A 103 9.32 -29.71 -5.95
CA SER A 103 10.65 -29.18 -6.17
C SER A 103 11.25 -28.55 -4.91
N THR A 104 12.38 -29.07 -4.43
CA THR A 104 13.19 -28.44 -3.37
C THR A 104 13.61 -27.02 -3.76
N PHE A 105 13.89 -26.78 -5.04
CA PHE A 105 14.24 -25.45 -5.54
C PHE A 105 13.08 -24.47 -5.37
N TYR A 106 11.86 -24.90 -5.73
CA TYR A 106 10.65 -24.10 -5.52
C TYR A 106 10.40 -23.82 -4.04
N LEU A 107 10.59 -24.81 -3.16
CA LEU A 107 10.47 -24.61 -1.72
C LEU A 107 11.44 -23.52 -1.24
N ILE A 108 12.71 -23.57 -1.65
CA ILE A 108 13.71 -22.57 -1.27
C ILE A 108 13.33 -21.19 -1.80
N TYR A 109 12.91 -21.12 -3.07
CA TYR A 109 12.48 -19.89 -3.73
C TYR A 109 11.27 -19.25 -3.02
N SER A 110 10.19 -20.00 -2.82
CA SER A 110 8.95 -19.49 -2.23
C SER A 110 9.17 -19.09 -0.75
N SER A 111 9.81 -19.95 0.04
CA SER A 111 9.97 -19.69 1.49
C SER A 111 11.03 -18.62 1.80
N TYR A 112 12.23 -18.73 1.25
CA TYR A 112 13.33 -17.84 1.62
C TYR A 112 13.37 -16.57 0.75
N PHE A 113 13.24 -16.71 -0.56
CA PHE A 113 13.36 -15.55 -1.45
C PHE A 113 12.09 -14.70 -1.47
N LEU A 114 10.93 -15.28 -1.76
CA LEU A 114 9.66 -14.53 -1.75
C LEU A 114 9.22 -14.21 -0.32
N GLY A 115 9.09 -15.23 0.54
CA GLY A 115 8.60 -15.08 1.91
C GLY A 115 9.50 -14.21 2.79
N VAL A 116 10.71 -14.67 3.08
CA VAL A 116 11.59 -13.99 4.05
C VAL A 116 12.22 -12.73 3.45
N PHE A 117 12.87 -12.83 2.29
CA PHE A 117 13.64 -11.71 1.76
C PHE A 117 12.73 -10.58 1.21
N LEU A 118 11.86 -10.89 0.25
CA LEU A 118 11.06 -9.88 -0.45
C LEU A 118 9.91 -9.36 0.44
N ASN A 119 9.08 -10.26 0.97
CA ASN A 119 7.87 -9.87 1.68
C ASN A 119 8.14 -9.36 3.10
N MET A 120 9.12 -9.93 3.82
CA MET A 120 9.43 -9.50 5.19
C MET A 120 10.56 -8.47 5.23
N PHE A 121 11.79 -8.82 4.85
CA PHE A 121 12.95 -7.95 5.06
C PHE A 121 12.94 -6.68 4.19
N ALA A 122 12.77 -6.82 2.88
CA ALA A 122 12.81 -5.67 1.97
C ALA A 122 11.67 -4.69 2.26
N SER A 123 10.46 -5.21 2.44
CA SER A 123 9.28 -4.40 2.66
C SER A 123 9.28 -3.69 4.01
N LEU A 124 9.69 -4.38 5.09
CA LEU A 124 9.81 -3.77 6.40
C LEU A 124 10.91 -2.70 6.45
N SER A 125 12.04 -2.94 5.77
CA SER A 125 13.12 -1.96 5.65
C SER A 125 12.67 -0.70 4.91
N LEU A 126 11.96 -0.84 3.78
CA LEU A 126 11.43 0.30 3.03
C LEU A 126 10.39 1.08 3.85
N LEU A 127 9.43 0.38 4.47
CA LEU A 127 8.41 1.01 5.31
C LEU A 127 9.04 1.75 6.50
N LEU A 128 10.06 1.17 7.14
CA LEU A 128 10.76 1.80 8.26
C LEU A 128 11.50 3.06 7.82
N ILE A 129 12.29 2.97 6.75
CA ILE A 129 13.06 4.11 6.23
C ILE A 129 12.12 5.24 5.83
N PHE A 130 11.16 4.99 4.93
CA PHE A 130 10.25 6.03 4.44
C PHE A 130 9.27 6.50 5.50
N GLY A 131 8.88 5.65 6.45
CA GLY A 131 8.08 6.02 7.60
C GLY A 131 8.79 7.02 8.51
N VAL A 132 10.05 6.73 8.87
CA VAL A 132 10.89 7.62 9.69
C VAL A 132 11.13 8.95 8.96
N LEU A 133 11.48 8.93 7.67
CA LEU A 133 11.68 10.15 6.89
C LEU A 133 10.39 11.00 6.80
N THR A 134 9.24 10.36 6.61
CA THR A 134 7.94 11.04 6.59
C THR A 134 7.63 11.69 7.94
N TYR A 135 7.91 11.00 9.04
CA TYR A 135 7.74 11.53 10.39
C TYR A 135 8.58 12.79 10.64
N TYR A 136 9.87 12.79 10.25
CA TYR A 136 10.73 13.96 10.39
C TYR A 136 10.26 15.16 9.56
N ASN A 137 9.80 14.93 8.33
CA ASN A 137 9.25 15.99 7.49
C ASN A 137 8.01 16.64 8.12
N LEU A 138 7.08 15.83 8.65
CA LEU A 138 5.88 16.33 9.31
C LEU A 138 6.19 17.15 10.56
N LYS A 139 7.14 16.70 11.38
CA LYS A 139 7.57 17.42 12.59
C LYS A 139 8.16 18.79 12.24
N SER A 140 8.96 18.88 11.18
CA SER A 140 9.53 20.15 10.70
C SER A 140 8.45 21.17 10.30
N VAL A 141 7.40 20.71 9.60
CA VAL A 141 6.28 21.57 9.18
C VAL A 141 5.46 22.08 10.37
N GLN A 142 5.24 21.25 11.39
CA GLN A 142 4.52 21.66 12.61
C GLN A 142 5.26 22.78 13.35
N HIS A 143 6.59 22.67 13.52
CA HIS A 143 7.37 23.71 14.18
C HIS A 143 7.36 25.04 13.40
N ALA A 144 7.41 25.00 12.08
CA ALA A 144 7.30 26.20 11.25
C ALA A 144 5.93 26.88 11.40
N SER A 145 4.84 26.09 11.39
CA SER A 145 3.47 26.63 11.55
C SER A 145 3.22 27.28 12.90
N VAL A 146 3.85 26.82 13.98
CA VAL A 146 3.70 27.43 15.31
C VAL A 146 4.42 28.78 15.37
N ARG A 147 5.62 28.89 14.78
CA ARG A 147 6.41 30.12 14.78
C ARG A 147 5.68 31.28 14.08
N ASP A 148 5.04 31.00 12.94
CA ASP A 148 4.30 32.02 12.19
C ASP A 148 3.08 32.54 12.96
N ARG A 149 2.38 31.68 13.71
CA ARG A 149 1.23 32.12 14.53
C ARG A 149 1.65 33.04 15.67
N THR A 150 2.79 32.78 16.31
CA THR A 150 3.29 33.64 17.40
C THR A 150 3.75 35.00 16.86
N ALA A 151 4.33 35.05 15.65
CA ALA A 151 4.73 36.32 15.03
C ALA A 151 3.53 37.23 14.74
N VAL A 152 2.40 36.68 14.29
CA VAL A 152 1.18 37.47 14.00
C VAL A 152 0.57 38.06 15.27
N ILE A 153 0.58 37.32 16.39
CA ILE A 153 -0.01 37.80 17.65
C ILE A 153 0.76 38.99 18.22
N ASN A 154 2.10 39.00 18.13
CA ASN A 154 2.90 40.11 18.67
C ASN A 154 2.79 41.42 17.87
N VAL A 155 2.42 41.37 16.58
CA VAL A 155 2.23 42.56 15.74
C VAL A 155 0.90 43.27 16.05
N GLY A 156 -0.11 42.55 16.53
CA GLY A 156 -1.41 43.13 16.90
C GLY A 156 -1.38 43.94 18.20
N THR A 157 -0.50 43.58 19.14
CA THR A 157 -0.52 44.15 20.50
C THR A 157 0.21 45.49 20.62
N THR A 158 1.03 45.88 19.65
CA THR A 158 1.76 47.17 19.68
C THR A 158 1.01 48.34 19.05
N ALA A 159 -0.14 48.10 18.42
CA ALA A 159 -0.90 49.14 17.71
C ALA A 159 -1.85 49.97 18.59
N HIS A 160 -1.97 49.70 19.89
CA HIS A 160 -2.98 50.33 20.75
C HIS A 160 -2.52 51.50 21.63
N THR A 161 -1.28 52.00 21.51
CA THR A 161 -0.79 53.08 22.40
C THR A 161 -0.06 54.23 21.69
N ALA A 162 -0.43 54.57 20.46
CA ALA A 162 0.06 55.80 19.81
C ALA A 162 -1.03 56.47 18.96
N SER A 163 -2.10 56.91 19.63
CA SER A 163 -3.02 57.92 19.12
C SER A 163 -2.55 59.29 19.58
N MET A 164 -1.63 59.92 18.84
CA MET A 164 -1.76 61.34 18.58
C MET A 164 -0.95 61.76 17.34
N ASN A 165 -1.73 62.01 16.29
CA ASN A 165 -1.61 63.15 15.38
C ASN A 165 -0.74 63.05 14.11
N THR A 166 -1.40 63.54 13.06
CA THR A 166 -0.93 63.96 11.72
C THR A 166 -0.59 62.90 10.69
N GLY A 167 -1.26 63.04 9.56
CA GLY A 167 -1.53 61.98 8.59
C GLY A 167 -0.42 61.70 7.61
N ILE A 168 -0.33 60.43 7.21
CA ILE A 168 0.43 59.94 6.06
C ILE A 168 -0.28 58.65 5.53
N PRO A 169 0.16 58.05 4.42
CA PRO A 169 -0.65 57.78 3.25
C PRO A 169 -1.27 56.37 3.25
N ASN A 170 -2.36 56.25 2.52
CA ASN A 170 -3.13 55.03 2.29
C ASN A 170 -2.31 54.03 1.44
N ASN A 171 -1.69 53.02 2.06
CA ASN A 171 -0.96 51.95 1.36
C ASN A 171 -1.65 50.59 1.57
N ASN A 172 -2.51 50.23 0.62
CA ASN A 172 -3.41 49.07 0.64
C ASN A 172 -2.78 47.72 0.25
N ASN A 173 -1.45 47.55 0.34
CA ASN A 173 -0.77 46.37 -0.23
C ASN A 173 -0.64 45.15 0.70
N GLY A 174 -1.27 45.14 1.88
CA GLY A 174 -1.11 44.09 2.90
C GLY A 174 -1.97 42.82 2.74
N ASN A 175 -3.02 42.84 1.91
CA ASN A 175 -4.01 41.74 1.89
C ASN A 175 -3.71 40.59 0.91
N HIS A 176 -2.70 40.71 0.04
CA HIS A 176 -2.49 39.73 -1.04
C HIS A 176 -1.76 38.44 -0.59
N THR A 177 -0.97 38.48 0.48
CA THR A 177 -0.17 37.32 0.92
C THR A 177 -0.95 36.32 1.78
N ILE A 178 -2.01 36.75 2.47
CA ILE A 178 -2.82 35.86 3.34
C ILE A 178 -3.69 34.90 2.51
N ILE A 179 -4.16 35.34 1.34
CA ILE A 179 -5.04 34.53 0.47
C ILE A 179 -4.28 33.33 -0.14
N GLN A 180 -3.01 33.53 -0.51
CA GLN A 180 -2.20 32.50 -1.20
C GLN A 180 -1.78 31.32 -0.29
N GLN A 181 -1.72 31.53 1.03
CA GLN A 181 -1.41 30.49 2.01
C GLN A 181 -2.61 29.54 2.27
N ASN A 182 -3.84 30.03 2.11
CA ASN A 182 -5.04 29.22 2.30
C ASN A 182 -5.26 28.26 1.12
N ASP A 183 -5.03 28.71 -0.10
CA ASP A 183 -5.20 27.89 -1.32
C ASP A 183 -4.24 26.71 -1.37
N THR A 184 -3.00 26.90 -0.89
CA THR A 184 -2.00 25.82 -0.85
C THR A 184 -2.33 24.76 0.20
N GLN A 185 -2.95 25.12 1.33
CA GLN A 185 -3.45 24.13 2.30
C GLN A 185 -4.69 23.39 1.80
N GLN A 186 -5.58 24.06 1.08
CA GLN A 186 -6.82 23.45 0.58
C GLN A 186 -6.54 22.48 -0.57
N SER A 187 -5.61 22.83 -1.47
CA SER A 187 -5.15 21.94 -2.55
C SER A 187 -4.52 20.64 -2.00
N MET A 188 -3.75 20.73 -0.91
CA MET A 188 -3.17 19.56 -0.24
C MET A 188 -4.22 18.64 0.41
N LYS A 189 -5.34 19.19 0.91
CA LYS A 189 -6.43 18.35 1.46
C LYS A 189 -7.13 17.56 0.37
N ILE A 190 -7.41 18.18 -0.78
CA ILE A 190 -8.14 17.55 -1.89
C ILE A 190 -7.28 16.46 -2.56
N SER A 191 -5.98 16.70 -2.77
CA SER A 191 -5.09 15.70 -3.36
C SER A 191 -4.93 14.48 -2.45
N LYS A 192 -4.82 14.70 -1.13
CA LYS A 192 -4.71 13.64 -0.12
C LYS A 192 -5.94 12.72 -0.13
N GLN A 193 -7.14 13.32 -0.16
CA GLN A 193 -8.40 12.56 -0.14
C GLN A 193 -8.58 11.67 -1.37
N ARG A 194 -8.15 12.10 -2.56
CA ARG A 194 -8.24 11.29 -3.79
C ARG A 194 -7.27 10.10 -3.79
N ILE A 195 -6.05 10.29 -3.30
CA ILE A 195 -5.03 9.24 -3.24
C ILE A 195 -5.46 8.17 -2.23
N ASP A 196 -5.95 8.59 -1.06
CA ASP A 196 -6.45 7.66 -0.04
C ASP A 196 -7.64 6.83 -0.58
N THR A 197 -8.53 7.42 -1.38
CA THR A 197 -9.68 6.70 -1.96
C THR A 197 -9.26 5.67 -3.01
N GLN A 198 -8.33 6.02 -3.91
CA GLN A 198 -7.82 5.08 -4.93
C GLN A 198 -7.05 3.92 -4.28
N PHE A 199 -6.24 4.22 -3.26
CA PHE A 199 -5.52 3.21 -2.50
C PHE A 199 -6.50 2.30 -1.74
N SER A 200 -7.54 2.84 -1.12
CA SER A 200 -8.58 2.04 -0.47
C SER A 200 -9.34 1.14 -1.42
N VAL A 201 -9.73 1.59 -2.62
CA VAL A 201 -10.44 0.76 -3.59
C VAL A 201 -9.55 -0.40 -4.08
N MET A 202 -8.28 -0.11 -4.38
CA MET A 202 -7.33 -1.12 -4.82
C MET A 202 -7.04 -2.15 -3.72
N LEU A 203 -6.85 -1.68 -2.48
CA LEU A 203 -6.62 -2.51 -1.31
C LEU A 203 -7.87 -3.35 -0.94
N ILE A 204 -9.07 -2.84 -1.15
CA ILE A 204 -10.32 -3.61 -0.99
C ILE A 204 -10.41 -4.72 -2.05
N LEU A 205 -10.14 -4.41 -3.33
CA LEU A 205 -10.10 -5.41 -4.40
C LEU A 205 -9.08 -6.52 -4.11
N GLU A 206 -7.92 -6.15 -3.58
CA GLU A 206 -6.89 -7.12 -3.19
C GLU A 206 -7.23 -7.91 -1.94
N ILE A 207 -7.79 -7.31 -0.90
CA ILE A 207 -8.30 -8.04 0.27
C ILE A 207 -9.37 -9.04 -0.17
N LEU A 208 -10.24 -8.66 -1.11
CA LEU A 208 -11.25 -9.57 -1.65
C LEU A 208 -10.59 -10.73 -2.43
N CYS A 209 -9.57 -10.47 -3.24
CA CYS A 209 -8.78 -11.51 -3.92
C CYS A 209 -7.99 -12.41 -2.95
N TYR A 210 -7.38 -11.85 -1.91
CA TYR A 210 -6.61 -12.59 -0.91
C TYR A 210 -7.51 -13.40 0.02
N ALA A 211 -8.65 -12.85 0.46
CA ALA A 211 -9.66 -13.57 1.19
C ALA A 211 -10.29 -14.70 0.33
N PHE A 212 -10.30 -14.55 -0.99
CA PHE A 212 -10.66 -15.62 -1.90
C PHE A 212 -9.59 -16.73 -1.92
N ALA A 213 -8.30 -16.39 -1.98
CA ALA A 213 -7.20 -17.36 -1.99
C ALA A 213 -7.00 -18.10 -0.65
N THR A 214 -6.97 -17.40 0.49
CA THR A 214 -6.67 -17.97 1.81
C THR A 214 -7.75 -18.87 2.39
N ASN A 215 -9.01 -18.66 2.00
CA ASN A 215 -10.08 -19.57 2.41
C ASN A 215 -9.87 -21.00 1.87
N GLN A 216 -9.00 -21.22 0.86
CA GLN A 216 -8.67 -22.57 0.39
C GLN A 216 -7.60 -23.28 1.23
N THR A 217 -6.66 -22.58 1.87
CA THR A 217 -5.56 -23.22 2.63
C THR A 217 -5.99 -23.72 4.00
N SER A 218 -7.08 -23.20 4.58
CA SER A 218 -7.60 -23.70 5.86
C SER A 218 -8.16 -25.12 5.77
N SER A 219 -8.51 -25.59 4.57
CA SER A 219 -8.97 -26.96 4.29
C SER A 219 -7.84 -27.99 4.40
N THR A 220 -6.63 -27.65 3.95
CA THR A 220 -5.49 -28.58 3.92
C THR A 220 -4.89 -28.80 5.32
N LEU A 221 -4.93 -27.80 6.19
CA LEU A 221 -4.43 -27.90 7.57
C LEU A 221 -5.28 -28.82 8.44
N LYS A 222 -6.60 -28.86 8.22
CA LYS A 222 -7.51 -29.83 8.87
C LYS A 222 -7.16 -31.27 8.52
N TYR A 223 -6.71 -31.53 7.29
CA TYR A 223 -6.41 -32.87 6.80
C TYR A 223 -5.10 -33.45 7.37
N ARG A 224 -4.10 -32.60 7.61
CA ARG A 224 -2.83 -33.02 8.22
C ARG A 224 -3.02 -33.58 9.64
N THR A 225 -4.01 -33.07 10.38
CA THR A 225 -4.36 -33.54 11.72
C THR A 225 -5.02 -34.92 11.70
N TYR A 226 -5.77 -35.27 10.64
CA TYR A 226 -6.40 -36.59 10.49
C TYR A 226 -5.37 -37.69 10.17
N LEU A 227 -4.30 -37.37 9.44
CA LEU A 227 -3.26 -38.35 9.10
C LEU A 227 -2.33 -38.69 10.27
N THR A 228 -2.15 -37.79 11.24
CA THR A 228 -1.38 -38.06 12.46
C THR A 228 -2.17 -38.82 13.54
N SER A 229 -3.47 -39.05 13.34
CA SER A 229 -4.37 -39.71 14.30
C SER A 229 -4.63 -41.19 13.98
N LYS A 230 -4.02 -41.75 12.93
CA LYS A 230 -4.01 -43.18 12.61
C LYS A 230 -2.60 -43.72 12.75
#